data_AF-A0AAR2IZP5-F1
#
_entry.id   AF-A0AAR2IZP5-F1
#
_cell.length_a   1.000
_cell.length_b   1.000
_cell.length_c   1.000
_cell.angle_alpha   90.00
_cell.angle_beta   90.00
_cell.angle_gamma   90.00
#
_symmetry.space_group_name_H-M   'P 1'
#
loop_
_entity.id
_entity.type
_entity.pdbx_description
1 polymer ?
#
loop_
_entity_poly.entity_id
_entity_poly.type
_entity_poly.pdbx_seq_one_letter_code
_entity_poly.pdbx_strand_id
1 'polypeptide(L)'
;MSLLIYSLSQVWNQLEVTHYRLATFTNATRMALQGVKDELIALRLTTMQNLMALDLLLAKEGGVCAMVGDSCCTYIPTNDEDHGSISVALDPTWQGVFV
;
A
#
# COMPACT_ATOMS: atom_id res chain seq x y z
N MET A 1 -41.57 28.73 -3.46
CA MET A 1 -41.13 27.82 -4.54
C MET A 1 -39.69 28.09 -4.97
N SER A 2 -39.32 29.32 -5.32
CA SER A 2 -38.01 29.68 -5.89
C SER A 2 -36.80 29.40 -4.97
N LEU A 3 -36.91 29.70 -3.67
CA LEU A 3 -35.83 29.47 -2.70
C LEU A 3 -35.49 27.97 -2.52
N LEU A 4 -36.49 27.09 -2.63
CA LEU A 4 -36.28 25.63 -2.58
C LEU A 4 -35.53 25.11 -3.81
N ILE A 5 -35.78 25.72 -4.97
CA ILE A 5 -35.07 25.39 -6.22
C ILE A 5 -33.61 25.85 -6.13
N TYR A 6 -33.35 27.06 -5.60
CA TYR A 6 -31.98 27.54 -5.37
C TYR A 6 -31.21 26.68 -4.38
N SER A 7 -31.83 26.29 -3.25
CA SER A 7 -31.17 25.43 -2.27
C SER A 7 -30.86 24.04 -2.84
N LEU A 8 -31.75 23.47 -3.66
CA LEU A 8 -31.49 22.20 -4.34
C LEU A 8 -30.33 22.33 -5.33
N SER A 9 -30.32 23.38 -6.16
CA SER A 9 -29.23 23.62 -7.12
C SER A 9 -27.87 23.79 -6.43
N GLN A 10 -27.83 24.45 -5.26
CA GLN A 10 -26.60 24.57 -4.48
C GLN A 10 -26.10 23.19 -4.01
N VAL A 11 -26.98 22.34 -3.47
CA VAL A 11 -26.61 21.00 -3.00
C VAL A 11 -26.11 20.12 -4.15
N TRP A 12 -26.75 20.18 -5.30
CA TRP A 12 -26.31 19.44 -6.50
C TRP A 12 -24.89 19.82 -6.91
N ASN A 13 -24.57 21.11 -6.98
CA ASN A 13 -23.22 21.57 -7.31
C ASN A 13 -22.17 21.10 -6.26
N GLN A 14 -22.51 21.15 -4.97
CA GLN A 14 -21.62 20.64 -3.92
C GLN A 14 -21.38 19.14 -4.03
N LEU A 15 -22.39 18.37 -4.45
CA LEU A 15 -22.28 16.94 -4.67
C LEU A 15 -21.31 16.65 -5.82
N GLU A 16 -21.47 17.31 -6.97
CA GLU A 16 -20.60 17.17 -8.14
C GLU A 16 -19.13 17.50 -7.81
N VAL A 17 -18.89 18.62 -7.13
CA VAL A 17 -17.53 19.03 -6.73
C VAL A 17 -16.93 18.02 -5.75
N THR A 18 -17.71 17.51 -4.80
CA THR A 18 -17.25 16.49 -3.84
C THR A 18 -16.87 15.20 -4.56
N HIS A 19 -17.70 14.72 -5.49
CA HIS A 19 -17.40 13.52 -6.28
C HIS A 19 -16.12 13.67 -7.08
N TYR A 20 -15.94 14.80 -7.77
CA TYR A 20 -14.73 15.05 -8.56
C TYR A 20 -13.46 15.07 -7.70
N ARG A 21 -13.52 15.72 -6.53
CA ARG A 21 -12.40 15.76 -5.58
C ARG A 21 -12.08 14.38 -5.03
N LEU A 22 -13.09 13.61 -4.69
CA LEU A 22 -12.92 12.25 -4.19
C LEU A 22 -12.29 11.34 -5.25
N ALA A 23 -12.77 11.38 -6.50
CA ALA A 23 -12.21 10.62 -7.61
C ALA A 23 -10.74 10.98 -7.89
N THR A 24 -10.40 12.26 -7.79
CA THR A 24 -9.01 12.72 -7.96
C THR A 24 -8.14 12.23 -6.80
N PHE A 25 -8.64 12.32 -5.56
CA PHE A 25 -7.94 11.88 -4.36
C PHE A 25 -7.70 10.35 -4.36
N THR A 26 -8.68 9.56 -4.77
CA THR A 26 -8.52 8.10 -4.87
C THR A 26 -7.50 7.72 -5.94
N ASN A 27 -7.48 8.42 -7.08
CA ASN A 27 -6.46 8.21 -8.11
C ASN A 27 -5.05 8.58 -7.62
N ALA A 28 -4.90 9.70 -6.92
CA ALA A 28 -3.62 10.09 -6.31
C ALA A 28 -3.15 9.09 -5.26
N THR A 29 -4.06 8.61 -4.41
CA THR A 29 -3.77 7.60 -3.38
C THR A 29 -3.34 6.27 -4.02
N ARG A 30 -3.98 5.88 -5.13
CA ARG A 30 -3.61 4.69 -5.90
C ARG A 30 -2.18 4.78 -6.41
N MET A 31 -1.79 5.91 -7.00
CA MET A 31 -0.41 6.12 -7.47
C MET A 31 0.60 6.08 -6.31
N ALA A 32 0.27 6.69 -5.18
CA ALA A 32 1.13 6.66 -3.99
C ALA A 32 1.31 5.22 -3.46
N LEU A 33 0.23 4.45 -3.36
CA LEU A 33 0.28 3.05 -2.91
C LEU A 33 1.03 2.13 -3.88
N GLN A 34 0.95 2.40 -5.18
CA GLN A 34 1.78 1.69 -6.17
C GLN A 34 3.27 1.94 -5.92
N GLY A 35 3.67 3.20 -5.72
CA GLY A 35 5.07 3.54 -5.39
C GLY A 35 5.55 2.85 -4.10
N VAL A 36 4.75 2.89 -3.03
CA VAL A 36 5.06 2.22 -1.77
C VAL A 36 5.22 0.71 -1.94
N LYS A 37 4.36 0.08 -2.76
CA LYS A 37 4.47 -1.36 -3.06
C LYS A 37 5.82 -1.69 -3.70
N ASP A 38 6.23 -0.91 -4.69
CA ASP A 38 7.45 -1.15 -5.45
C ASP A 38 8.70 -0.91 -4.57
N GLU A 39 8.70 0.15 -3.76
CA GLU A 39 9.76 0.40 -2.77
C GLU A 39 9.86 -0.73 -1.74
N LEU A 40 8.74 -1.24 -1.24
CA LEU A 40 8.73 -2.32 -0.25
C LEU A 40 9.31 -3.62 -0.82
N ILE A 41 9.03 -3.93 -2.10
CA ILE A 41 9.62 -5.09 -2.79
C ILE A 41 11.15 -4.91 -2.88
N ALA A 42 11.63 -3.73 -3.26
CA ALA A 42 13.07 -3.45 -3.35
C ALA A 42 13.77 -3.54 -1.97
N LEU A 43 13.16 -2.95 -0.93
CA LEU A 43 13.67 -3.01 0.45
C LEU A 43 13.71 -4.45 0.96
N ARG A 44 12.69 -5.26 0.66
CA ARG A 44 12.70 -6.68 1.00
C ARG A 44 13.86 -7.43 0.34
N LEU A 45 14.09 -7.23 -0.96
CA LEU A 45 15.17 -7.93 -1.66
C LEU A 45 16.55 -7.53 -1.12
N THR A 46 16.75 -6.24 -0.87
CA THR A 46 18.01 -5.73 -0.31
C THR A 46 18.23 -6.22 1.12
N THR A 47 17.19 -6.25 1.96
CA THR A 47 17.30 -6.81 3.32
C THR A 47 17.62 -8.31 3.30
N MET A 48 17.04 -9.09 2.38
CA MET A 48 17.40 -10.50 2.20
C MET A 48 18.85 -10.70 1.73
N GLN A 49 19.32 -9.89 0.77
CA GLN A 49 20.71 -9.92 0.33
C GLN A 49 21.68 -9.56 1.45
N ASN A 50 21.36 -8.52 2.22
CA ASN A 50 22.14 -8.13 3.38
C ASN A 50 22.15 -9.27 4.42
N LEU A 51 21.01 -9.90 4.69
CA LEU A 51 20.94 -11.01 5.64
C LEU A 51 21.86 -12.16 5.23
N MET A 52 21.87 -12.55 3.96
CA MET A 52 22.78 -13.59 3.45
C MET A 52 24.25 -13.20 3.61
N ALA A 53 24.60 -11.94 3.35
CA ALA A 53 25.96 -11.44 3.52
C ALA A 53 26.38 -11.43 5.00
N LEU A 54 25.51 -10.94 5.90
CA LEU A 54 25.76 -10.97 7.34
C LEU A 54 25.86 -12.40 7.87
N ASP A 55 25.04 -13.32 7.38
CA ASP A 55 25.07 -14.72 7.82
C ASP A 55 26.38 -15.41 7.43
N LEU A 56 26.90 -15.12 6.23
CA LEU A 56 28.21 -15.58 5.81
C LEU A 56 29.34 -15.00 6.69
N LEU A 57 29.27 -13.70 7.02
CA LEU A 57 30.26 -13.05 7.88
C LEU A 57 30.23 -13.60 9.31
N LEU A 58 29.03 -13.89 9.82
CA LEU A 58 28.78 -14.40 11.17
C LEU A 58 28.74 -15.93 11.21
N ALA A 59 29.14 -16.63 10.15
CA ALA A 59 29.07 -18.09 10.07
C ALA A 59 29.78 -18.80 11.24
N LYS A 60 30.86 -18.19 11.78
CA LYS A 60 31.56 -18.71 12.97
C LYS A 60 30.83 -18.49 14.29
N GLU A 61 29.99 -17.47 14.35
CA GLU A 61 29.19 -17.10 15.53
C GLU A 61 27.80 -17.76 15.52
N GLY A 62 27.52 -18.62 14.53
CA GLY A 62 26.21 -19.26 14.34
C GLY A 62 25.24 -18.45 13.50
N GLY A 63 25.74 -17.47 12.73
CA GLY A 63 24.96 -16.64 11.83
C GLY A 63 24.28 -15.47 12.51
N VAL A 64 23.45 -14.74 11.76
CA VAL A 64 22.67 -13.61 12.31
C VAL A 64 21.72 -14.10 13.41
N CYS A 65 21.26 -15.34 13.31
CA CYS A 65 20.26 -15.86 14.22
C CYS A 65 20.76 -16.15 15.62
N ALA A 66 21.95 -16.72 15.73
CA ALA A 66 22.59 -16.94 17.02
C ALA A 66 22.88 -15.63 17.75
N MET A 67 23.14 -14.55 17.00
CA MET A 67 23.40 -13.22 17.55
C MET A 67 22.13 -12.45 17.95
N VAL A 68 21.04 -12.61 17.20
CA VAL A 68 19.75 -11.93 17.47
C VAL A 68 18.89 -12.67 18.49
N GLY A 69 19.04 -13.99 18.62
CA GLY A 69 18.31 -14.82 19.58
C GLY A 69 16.83 -14.98 19.21
N ASP A 70 15.94 -14.89 20.20
CA ASP A 70 14.52 -15.25 20.07
C ASP A 70 13.72 -14.38 19.06
N SER A 71 14.25 -13.20 18.70
CA SER A 71 13.63 -12.31 17.70
C SER A 71 14.11 -12.57 16.26
N CYS A 72 14.95 -13.58 16.07
CA CYS A 72 15.47 -13.97 14.77
C CYS A 72 14.40 -14.64 13.87
N CYS A 73 14.64 -14.64 12.55
CA CYS A 73 13.89 -15.42 11.58
C CYS A 73 12.41 -15.03 11.50
N THR A 74 12.13 -13.72 11.59
CA THR A 74 10.81 -13.19 11.24
C THR A 74 10.52 -13.48 9.77
N TYR A 75 9.50 -14.30 9.51
CA TYR A 75 9.02 -14.55 8.16
C TYR A 75 8.58 -13.24 7.53
N ILE A 76 9.25 -12.84 6.46
CA ILE A 76 8.81 -11.71 5.65
C ILE A 76 7.81 -12.27 4.62
N PRO A 77 6.53 -11.88 4.61
CA PRO A 77 5.54 -12.45 3.68
C PRO A 77 5.75 -11.95 2.25
N THR A 78 5.99 -12.85 1.29
CA THR A 78 5.96 -12.49 -0.14
C THR A 78 4.50 -12.21 -0.50
N ASN A 79 4.19 -10.95 -0.80
CA ASN A 79 2.82 -10.49 -1.11
C ASN A 79 2.24 -11.08 -2.41
N ASP A 80 2.87 -12.11 -2.98
CA ASP A 80 2.58 -12.69 -4.29
C ASP A 80 1.65 -13.90 -4.22
N GLU A 81 1.65 -14.67 -3.12
CA GLU A 81 0.91 -15.94 -3.04
C GLU A 81 -0.57 -15.77 -2.66
N ASP A 82 -0.93 -14.72 -1.91
CA ASP A 82 -2.29 -14.49 -1.39
C ASP A 82 -2.92 -13.16 -1.83
N HIS A 83 -2.40 -12.51 -2.87
CA HIS A 83 -2.70 -11.11 -3.19
C HIS A 83 -2.52 -10.22 -1.95
N GLY A 84 -1.29 -9.76 -1.68
CA GLY A 84 -1.00 -8.94 -0.51
C GLY A 84 -1.97 -7.76 -0.34
N SER A 85 -2.17 -7.32 0.90
CA SER A 85 -3.18 -6.29 1.23
C SER A 85 -3.11 -5.02 0.36
N ILE A 86 -1.90 -4.62 -0.05
CA ILE A 86 -1.69 -3.48 -0.94
C ILE A 86 -2.13 -3.80 -2.38
N SER A 87 -1.86 -5.01 -2.91
CA SER A 87 -2.29 -5.36 -4.28
C SER A 87 -3.80 -5.52 -4.37
N VAL A 88 -4.46 -6.02 -3.31
CA VAL A 88 -5.94 -6.05 -3.21
C VAL A 88 -6.52 -4.64 -3.14
N ALA A 89 -5.91 -3.73 -2.36
CA ALA A 89 -6.36 -2.34 -2.29
C ALA A 89 -6.19 -1.59 -3.63
N LEU A 90 -5.20 -2.00 -4.43
CA LEU A 90 -4.96 -1.49 -5.78
C LEU A 90 -5.80 -2.19 -6.85
N ASP A 91 -6.60 -3.19 -6.51
CA ASP A 91 -7.42 -3.90 -7.48
C ASP A 91 -8.44 -2.93 -8.12
N PRO A 92 -8.56 -2.91 -9.46
CA PRO A 92 -9.51 -2.05 -10.18
C PRO A 92 -10.99 -2.42 -9.96
N THR A 93 -11.32 -3.53 -9.31
CA THR A 93 -12.70 -3.93 -9.00
C THR A 93 -13.50 -2.86 -8.24
N TRP A 94 -12.85 -1.98 -7.47
CA TRP A 94 -13.50 -0.84 -6.79
C TRP A 94 -13.81 0.35 -7.71
N GLN A 95 -13.23 0.42 -8.91
CA GLN A 95 -13.35 1.59 -9.79
C GLN A 95 -14.77 1.78 -10.35
N GLY A 96 -15.61 0.74 -10.34
CA GLY A 96 -17.02 0.84 -10.74
C GLY A 96 -18.00 1.23 -9.63
N VAL A 97 -17.53 1.43 -8.38
CA VAL A 97 -18.40 1.80 -7.25
C VAL A 97 -18.56 3.32 -7.12
N PHE A 98 -17.62 4.09 -7.67
CA PHE A 98 -17.54 5.55 -7.53
C PHE A 98 -17.61 6.32 -8.87
N VAL A 99 -17.89 5.61 -9.98
CA VAL A 99 -18.13 6.18 -11.32
C VAL A 99 -19.56 5.92 -11.73
#